data_AF-U5D9H1-F1
#
_entry.id   AF-U5D9H1-F1
#
_cell.length_a   1.000
_cell.length_b   1.000
_cell.length_c   1.000
_cell.angle_alpha   90.00
_cell.angle_beta   90.00
_cell.angle_gamma   90.00
#
_symmetry.space_group_name_H-M   'P 1'
#
loop_
_entity.id
_entity.type
_entity.pdbx_description
1 polymer ?
#
loop_
_entity_poly.entity_id
_entity_poly.type
_entity_poly.pdbx_seq_one_letter_code
_entity_poly.pdbx_strand_id
1 'polypeptide(L)' 'MNKSRNLVMQHVDHSAGDLIDLLQGLLRYEPTQRLKAREALSHPFFNGDSRRPGYFL' A
#
# COMPACT_ATOMS: atom_id res chain seq x y z
N MET A 1 10.41 11.57 25.93
CA MET A 1 10.48 12.29 24.63
C MET A 1 10.91 11.30 23.55
N ASN A 2 10.00 10.47 23.03
CA ASN A 2 10.29 9.42 22.04
C ASN A 2 9.34 9.54 20.83
N LYS A 3 9.54 10.60 20.04
CA LYS A 3 8.75 10.90 18.82
C LYS A 3 9.08 9.97 17.65
N SER A 4 10.09 9.10 17.76
CA SER A 4 10.58 8.24 16.67
C SER A 4 9.78 6.95 16.48
N ARG A 5 9.22 6.35 17.53
CA ARG A 5 8.46 5.08 17.41
C ARG A 5 7.10 5.25 16.74
N ASN A 6 6.45 6.39 16.93
CA ASN A 6 5.11 6.64 16.39
C ASN A 6 5.15 6.79 14.85
N LEU A 7 6.24 7.36 14.31
CA LEU A 7 6.40 7.57 12.87
C LEU A 7 6.68 6.29 12.08
N VAL A 8 7.25 5.26 12.72
CA VAL A 8 7.50 3.95 12.08
C VAL A 8 6.25 3.07 12.16
N MET A 9 5.55 3.05 13.29
CA MET A 9 4.29 2.32 13.45
C MET A 9 3.21 2.82 12.50
N GLN A 10 2.99 4.14 12.40
CA GLN A 10 2.01 4.69 11.44
C GLN A 10 2.36 4.41 9.97
N HIS A 11 3.67 4.31 9.66
CA HIS A 11 4.12 4.06 8.29
C HIS A 11 4.01 2.60 7.86
N VAL A 12 4.14 1.69 8.82
CA VAL A 12 3.94 0.25 8.62
C VAL A 12 2.45 -0.07 8.57
N ASP A 13 1.61 0.55 9.41
CA ASP A 13 0.16 0.31 9.39
C ASP A 13 -0.50 0.68 8.05
N HIS A 14 -0.13 1.83 7.45
CA HIS A 14 -0.74 2.26 6.19
C HIS A 14 -0.27 1.43 4.99
N SER A 15 1.04 1.22 4.86
CA SER A 15 1.62 0.47 3.73
C SER A 15 1.31 -1.04 3.80
N ALA A 16 1.21 -1.60 5.02
CA ALA A 16 0.78 -2.99 5.19
C ALA A 16 -0.71 -3.16 4.87
N GLY A 17 -1.55 -2.16 5.20
CA GLY A 17 -2.96 -2.15 4.82
C GLY A 17 -3.15 -2.22 3.30
N ASP A 18 -2.46 -1.36 2.55
CA ASP A 18 -2.54 -1.34 1.09
C ASP A 18 -2.01 -2.63 0.44
N LEU A 19 -0.96 -3.22 1.01
CA LEU A 19 -0.44 -4.51 0.57
C LEU A 19 -1.44 -5.64 0.81
N ILE A 20 -2.04 -5.67 2.01
CA ILE A 20 -3.01 -6.69 2.40
C ILE A 20 -4.26 -6.59 1.52
N ASP A 21 -4.75 -5.38 1.22
CA ASP A 21 -5.92 -5.17 0.36
C ASP A 21 -5.67 -5.64 -1.08
N LEU A 22 -4.50 -5.31 -1.64
CA LEU A 22 -4.06 -5.79 -2.94
C LEU A 22 -4.02 -7.33 -2.99
N LEU A 23 -3.43 -7.97 -1.98
CA LEU A 23 -3.32 -9.43 -1.91
C LEU A 23 -4.70 -10.09 -1.79
N GLN A 24 -5.62 -9.52 -1.02
CA GLN A 24 -6.99 -10.03 -0.92
C GLN A 24 -7.73 -9.95 -2.27
N GLY A 25 -7.52 -8.88 -3.03
CA GLY A 25 -8.07 -8.75 -4.38
C GLY A 25 -7.49 -9.77 -5.37
N LEU A 26 -6.18 -9.99 -5.34
CA LEU A 26 -5.47 -10.91 -6.24
C LEU A 26 -5.70 -12.39 -5.91
N LEU A 27 -5.76 -12.72 -4.63
CA LEU A 27 -5.92 -14.10 -4.13
C LEU A 27 -7.39 -14.47 -3.91
N ARG A 28 -8.32 -13.71 -4.48
CA ARG A 28 -9.75 -14.02 -4.38
C ARG A 28 -10.04 -15.40 -5.00
N TYR A 29 -10.75 -16.21 -4.22
CA TYR A 29 -11.16 -17.57 -4.60
C TYR A 29 -12.01 -17.55 -5.88
N GLU A 30 -13.04 -16.70 -5.90
CA GLU A 30 -13.91 -16.53 -7.07
C GLU A 30 -13.18 -15.79 -8.20
N PRO A 31 -12.96 -16.41 -9.38
CA PRO A 31 -12.19 -15.83 -10.47
C PRO A 31 -12.89 -14.63 -11.12
N THR A 32 -14.22 -14.57 -11.05
CA THR A 32 -15.03 -13.44 -11.51
C THR A 32 -14.89 -12.20 -10.63
N GLN A 33 -14.50 -12.39 -9.36
CA GLN A 33 -14.27 -11.32 -8.38
C GLN A 33 -12.79 -11.02 -8.16
N ARG A 34 -11.89 -11.76 -8.83
CA ARG A 34 -10.45 -11.56 -8.75
C ARG A 34 -10.06 -10.25 -9.42
N LEU A 35 -9.22 -9.48 -8.73
CA LEU A 35 -8.70 -8.22 -9.22
C LEU A 35 -7.93 -8.47 -10.54
N LYS A 36 -8.26 -7.73 -11.60
CA LYS A 36 -7.52 -7.85 -12.86
C LYS A 36 -6.17 -7.18 -12.72
N ALA A 37 -5.19 -7.63 -13.51
CA ALA A 37 -3.84 -7.09 -13.47
C ALA A 37 -3.78 -5.56 -13.66
N ARG A 38 -4.65 -5.00 -14.52
CA ARG A 38 -4.73 -3.54 -14.74
C ARG A 38 -5.25 -2.79 -13.52
N GLU A 39 -6.19 -3.38 -12.79
CA GLU A 39 -6.75 -2.81 -11.56
C GLU A 39 -5.74 -2.95 -10.41
N ALA A 40 -5.05 -4.09 -10.32
CA ALA A 40 -3.96 -4.34 -9.39
C ALA A 40 -2.82 -3.33 -9.55
N LEU A 41 -2.38 -3.07 -10.79
CA LEU A 41 -1.33 -2.08 -11.09
C LEU A 41 -1.78 -0.64 -10.82
N SER A 42 -3.09 -0.39 -10.73
CA SER A 42 -3.63 0.92 -10.35
C SER A 42 -3.73 1.12 -8.83
N HIS A 43 -3.44 0.09 -8.02
CA HIS A 43 -3.62 0.10 -6.57
C HIS A 43 -2.68 1.12 -5.87
N PRO A 44 -3.11 1.77 -4.77
CA PRO A 44 -2.26 2.64 -3.94
C PRO A 44 -0.98 1.97 -3.45
N PHE A 45 -0.92 0.65 -3.39
CA PHE A 45 0.34 -0.06 -3.13
C PHE A 45 1.43 0.24 -4.18
N PHE A 46 1.06 0.38 -5.46
CA PHE A 46 1.99 0.67 -6.56
C PHE A 46 2.05 2.16 -6.92
N ASN A 47 0.94 2.89 -6.74
CA ASN A 47 0.83 4.31 -7.10
C ASN A 47 0.92 5.26 -5.90
N GLY A 48 0.83 4.73 -4.68
CA GLY A 48 0.98 5.46 -3.43
C GLY A 48 2.44 5.80 -3.22
N ASP A 49 2.67 7.10 -3.26
CA ASP A 49 3.91 7.79 -2.99
C ASP A 49 4.62 7.15 -1.77
N SER A 50 5.56 6.25 -2.04
CA SER A 50 6.55 5.82 -1.05
C SER A 50 7.49 7.00 -0.90
N ARG A 51 6.99 8.01 -0.17
CA ARG A 51 7.60 9.29 0.14
C ARG A 51 8.72 9.65 -0.81
N ARG A 52 8.44 10.34 -1.91
CA ARG A 52 9.48 11.19 -2.47
C ARG A 52 9.92 12.11 -1.33
N PRO A 53 11.15 12.02 -0.80
CA PRO A 53 11.70 13.16 -0.11
C PRO A 53 11.86 14.17 -1.24
N GLY A 54 10.87 15.05 -1.40
CA GLY A 54 11.01 16.23 -2.23
C GLY A 54 12.19 16.99 -1.65
N TYR A 55 13.37 16.77 -2.22
CA TYR A 55 14.48 17.69 -2.14
C TYR A 55 13.95 18.98 -2.75
N PHE A 56 13.48 19.87 -1.89
CA PHE A 56 13.30 21.27 -2.21
C PHE A 56 14.69 21.81 -2.56
N LEU A 57 14.85 22.22 -3.82
CA LEU A 57 15.90 23.11 -4.29
C LEU A 57 15.64 24.53 -3.75
#